data_AF-X1T7Z2-F1
#
_entry.id   AF-X1T7Z2-F1
#
_cell.length_a   1.000
_cell.length_b   1.000
_cell.length_c   1.000
_cell.angle_alpha   90.00
_cell.angle_beta   90.00
_cell.angle_gamma   90.00
#
_symmetry.space_group_name_H-M   'P 1'
#
loop_
_entity.id
_entity.type
_entity.pdbx_description
1 polymer ?
#
loop_
_entity_poly.entity_id
_entity_poly.type
_entity_poly.pdbx_seq_one_letter_code
_entity_poly.pdbx_strand_id
1 'polypeptide(L)'
;MMDVGRHPNITLLTYSEVVDVSGYIGNFKVKIRKKTKYVDESTCNACEECVKVCPVVVPDEFQMGFASRRAIYIPFPQAVPSSYLIDMEACLGNFPIACGKCMDVAPSRIHPRLLSGLAIS
;
A
#
# COMPACT_ATOMS: atom_id res chain seq x y z
N MET A 1 10.08 15.44 -3.25
CA MET A 1 9.18 14.40 -2.68
C MET A 1 9.26 14.36 -1.16
N MET A 2 10.47 14.32 -0.59
CA MET A 2 10.65 14.29 0.87
C MET A 2 10.08 15.53 1.60
N ASP A 3 10.25 16.73 1.04
CA ASP A 3 9.77 17.97 1.70
C ASP A 3 8.25 17.98 1.87
N VAL A 4 7.52 17.55 0.84
CA VAL A 4 6.05 17.46 0.86
C VAL A 4 5.57 16.43 1.89
N GLY A 5 6.29 15.31 2.03
CA GLY A 5 5.95 14.27 3.01
C GLY A 5 6.15 14.68 4.48
N ARG A 6 6.91 15.75 4.75
CA ARG A 6 7.23 16.24 6.10
C ARG A 6 6.65 17.63 6.39
N HIS A 7 5.91 18.22 5.46
CA HIS A 7 5.44 19.60 5.60
C HIS A 7 4.21 19.69 6.54
N PRO A 8 4.22 20.58 7.56
CA PRO A 8 3.19 20.61 8.60
C PRO A 8 1.79 21.00 8.08
N ASN A 9 1.73 21.82 7.03
CA ASN A 9 0.46 22.30 6.46
C ASN A 9 -0.01 21.48 5.25
N ILE A 10 0.63 20.35 4.93
CA ILE A 10 0.25 19.52 3.79
C ILE A 10 -0.08 18.11 4.30
N THR A 11 -1.30 17.65 4.02
CA THR A 11 -1.69 16.26 4.27
C THR A 11 -1.50 15.44 2.99
N LEU A 12 -0.49 14.57 3.00
CA LEU A 12 -0.20 13.70 1.86
C LEU A 12 -1.06 12.42 1.91
N LEU A 13 -2.04 12.32 1.03
CA LEU A 13 -2.87 11.13 0.86
C LEU A 13 -2.35 10.27 -0.29
N THR A 14 -1.41 9.36 0.01
CA THR A 14 -0.89 8.41 -1.00
C THR A 14 -1.85 7.24 -1.21
N TYR A 15 -1.76 6.60 -2.38
CA TYR A 15 -2.63 5.49 -2.77
C TYR A 15 -4.13 5.80 -2.57
N SER A 16 -4.51 7.01 -2.93
CA SER A 16 -5.85 7.56 -2.72
C SER A 16 -6.37 8.17 -4.02
N GLU A 17 -7.67 8.02 -4.26
CA GLU A 17 -8.33 8.53 -5.47
C GLU A 17 -9.49 9.44 -5.10
N VAL A 18 -9.67 10.52 -5.85
CA VAL A 18 -10.85 11.38 -5.71
C VAL A 18 -12.03 10.68 -6.37
N VAL A 19 -13.09 10.43 -5.60
CA VAL A 19 -14.28 9.73 -6.08
C VAL A 19 -15.39 10.71 -6.45
N ASP A 20 -15.47 11.83 -5.75
CA ASP A 20 -16.57 12.79 -5.91
C ASP A 20 -16.08 14.18 -5.55
N VAL A 21 -16.50 15.18 -6.34
CA VAL A 21 -16.25 16.59 -6.10
C VAL A 21 -17.58 17.31 -6.26
N SER A 22 -18.01 17.96 -5.19
CA SER A 22 -19.27 18.71 -5.15
C SER A 22 -19.04 20.11 -4.58
N GLY A 23 -20.00 21.01 -4.81
CA GLY A 23 -19.94 22.39 -4.35
C GLY A 23 -19.63 23.38 -5.46
N TYR A 24 -19.07 24.53 -5.09
CA TYR A 24 -18.80 25.65 -5.98
C TYR A 24 -17.53 26.38 -5.54
N ILE A 25 -17.11 27.38 -6.32
CA ILE A 25 -15.88 28.15 -6.07
C ILE A 25 -15.82 28.65 -4.62
N GLY A 26 -14.75 28.25 -3.91
CA GLY A 26 -14.50 28.59 -2.50
C GLY A 26 -15.12 27.63 -1.48
N ASN A 27 -16.04 26.73 -1.87
CA ASN A 27 -16.69 25.77 -0.98
C ASN A 27 -16.81 24.39 -1.66
N PHE A 28 -15.66 23.72 -1.83
CA PHE A 28 -15.63 22.37 -2.37
C PHE A 28 -15.76 21.32 -1.26
N LYS A 29 -16.57 20.31 -1.53
CA LYS A 29 -16.62 19.06 -0.75
C LYS A 29 -16.10 17.95 -1.64
N VAL A 30 -14.97 17.37 -1.25
CA VAL A 30 -14.28 16.31 -2.00
C VAL A 30 -14.35 15.02 -1.19
N LYS A 31 -14.77 13.93 -1.83
CA LYS A 31 -14.67 12.59 -1.25
C LYS A 31 -13.45 11.90 -1.83
N ILE A 32 -12.56 11.46 -0.95
CA ILE A 32 -11.31 10.79 -1.30
C ILE A 32 -11.39 9.36 -0.78
N ARG A 33 -11.23 8.38 -1.67
CA ARG A 33 -11.11 6.97 -1.31
C ARG A 33 -9.65 6.64 -1.11
N LYS A 34 -9.27 6.41 0.14
CA LYS A 34 -7.95 5.86 0.49
C LYS A 34 -7.99 4.34 0.30
N LYS A 35 -7.20 3.82 -0.64
CA LYS A 35 -7.08 2.37 -0.85
C LYS A 35 -6.25 1.77 0.29
N THR A 36 -6.64 0.58 0.75
CA THR A 36 -5.91 -0.13 1.81
C THR A 36 -4.60 -0.66 1.25
N LYS A 37 -3.47 -0.32 1.89
CA LYS A 37 -2.14 -0.83 1.51
C LYS A 37 -1.82 -2.20 2.12
N TYR A 38 -2.66 -2.68 3.03
CA TYR A 38 -2.53 -3.93 3.79
C TYR A 38 -1.28 -4.03 4.68
N VAL A 39 -0.51 -2.94 4.77
CA VAL A 39 0.66 -2.76 5.60
C VAL A 39 0.44 -1.47 6.39
N ASP A 40 0.79 -1.48 7.67
CA ASP A 40 0.80 -0.26 8.48
C ASP A 40 2.04 0.59 8.14
N GLU A 41 1.80 1.75 7.55
CA GLU A 41 2.86 2.69 7.14
C GLU A 41 3.66 3.23 8.33
N SER A 42 3.07 3.28 9.53
CA SER A 42 3.72 3.84 10.73
C SER A 42 4.75 2.89 11.35
N THR A 43 4.54 1.59 11.20
CA THR A 43 5.41 0.54 11.76
C THR A 43 6.33 -0.08 10.71
N CYS A 44 6.06 0.16 9.42
CA CYS A 44 6.89 -0.32 8.33
C CYS A 44 8.24 0.41 8.28
N ASN A 45 9.33 -0.36 8.31
CA ASN A 45 10.71 0.15 8.25
C ASN A 45 11.43 -0.25 6.94
N ALA A 46 10.70 -0.71 5.93
CA ALA A 46 11.24 -1.14 4.64
C ALA A 46 12.38 -2.20 4.71
N CYS A 47 12.29 -3.20 5.60
CA CYS A 47 13.34 -4.21 5.80
C CYS A 47 13.46 -5.31 4.71
N GLU A 48 12.56 -5.32 3.72
CA GLU A 48 12.52 -6.27 2.59
C GLU A 48 12.26 -7.75 2.91
N GLU A 49 12.14 -8.15 4.18
CA GLU A 49 11.98 -9.56 4.57
C GLU A 49 10.70 -10.20 3.99
N CYS A 50 9.61 -9.43 3.97
CA CYS A 50 8.32 -9.88 3.46
C CYS A 50 8.32 -10.11 1.92
N VAL A 51 9.17 -9.40 1.18
CA VAL A 51 9.33 -9.55 -0.27
C VAL A 51 10.04 -10.86 -0.60
N LYS A 52 11.07 -11.23 0.18
CA LYS A 52 11.89 -12.43 -0.03
C LYS A 52 11.09 -13.72 0.07
N VAL A 53 10.07 -13.75 0.93
CA VAL A 53 9.23 -14.94 1.17
C VAL A 53 7.99 -15.02 0.27
N CYS A 54 7.68 -13.96 -0.48
CA CYS A 54 6.49 -13.91 -1.33
C CYS A 54 6.68 -14.80 -2.57
N PRO A 55 5.82 -15.84 -2.77
CA PRO A 55 5.96 -16.76 -3.90
C PRO A 55 5.49 -16.14 -5.23
N VAL A 56 4.65 -15.10 -5.19
CA VAL A 56 4.05 -14.49 -6.38
C VAL A 56 5.07 -13.61 -7.11
N VAL A 57 5.11 -13.72 -8.43
CA VAL A 57 5.89 -12.85 -9.32
C VAL A 57 4.94 -12.30 -10.37
N VAL A 58 4.92 -10.98 -10.53
CA VAL A 58 4.13 -10.25 -11.53
C VAL A 58 5.00 -9.24 -12.25
N PRO A 59 4.68 -8.85 -13.50
CA PRO A 59 5.39 -7.77 -14.17
C PRO A 59 5.29 -6.46 -13.38
N ASP A 60 6.38 -5.70 -13.34
CA ASP A 60 6.47 -4.42 -12.64
C ASP A 60 5.87 -3.30 -13.50
N GLU A 61 4.78 -2.69 -13.04
CA GLU A 61 4.13 -1.58 -13.77
C GLU A 61 5.01 -0.34 -13.84
N PHE A 62 5.84 -0.08 -12.80
CA PHE A 62 6.72 1.09 -12.80
C PHE A 62 7.78 0.99 -13.90
N GLN A 63 8.23 -0.23 -14.19
CA GLN A 63 9.20 -0.52 -15.26
C GLN A 63 8.53 -0.97 -16.56
N MET A 64 7.24 -0.67 -16.77
CA MET A 64 6.51 -1.01 -17.99
C MET A 64 6.61 -2.51 -18.39
N GLY A 65 6.70 -3.39 -17.39
CA GLY A 65 6.82 -4.84 -17.58
C GLY A 65 8.21 -5.34 -17.97
N PHE A 66 9.25 -4.50 -18.02
CA PHE A 66 10.63 -4.93 -18.28
C PHE A 66 11.29 -5.63 -17.09
N ALA A 67 10.74 -5.46 -15.90
CA ALA A 67 11.15 -6.15 -14.69
C ALA A 67 9.97 -6.89 -14.06
N SER A 68 10.29 -7.73 -13.08
CA SER A 68 9.30 -8.45 -12.28
C SER A 68 9.31 -7.94 -10.84
N ARG A 69 8.14 -7.76 -10.25
CA ARG A 69 7.93 -7.46 -8.83
C ARG A 69 7.21 -8.62 -8.12
N ARG A 70 7.21 -8.59 -6.79
CA ARG A 70 6.40 -9.49 -5.95
C ARG A 70 5.03 -8.86 -5.68
N ALA A 71 4.08 -9.65 -5.17
CA ALA A 71 2.76 -9.13 -4.77
C ALA A 71 2.86 -8.11 -3.62
N ILE A 72 3.85 -8.27 -2.72
CA ILE A 72 4.25 -7.24 -1.76
C ILE A 72 5.48 -6.51 -2.28
N TYR A 73 5.39 -5.18 -2.43
CA TYR A 73 6.44 -4.40 -3.09
C TYR A 73 6.46 -2.94 -2.65
N ILE A 74 7.55 -2.25 -2.99
CA ILE A 74 7.66 -0.79 -3.02
C ILE A 74 7.80 -0.41 -4.50
N PRO A 75 7.07 0.60 -5.01
CA PRO A 75 7.09 0.95 -6.44
C PRO A 75 8.49 1.29 -6.96
N PHE A 76 9.30 1.98 -6.17
CA PHE A 76 10.70 2.29 -6.46
C PHE A 76 11.46 2.57 -5.16
N PRO A 77 12.80 2.39 -5.10
CA PRO A 77 13.56 2.46 -3.85
C PRO A 77 13.45 3.80 -3.08
N GLN A 78 13.22 4.90 -3.79
CA GLN A 78 13.08 6.25 -3.21
C GLN A 78 11.61 6.67 -3.00
N ALA A 79 10.67 5.72 -2.98
CA ALA A 79 9.25 6.04 -2.81
C ALA A 79 8.96 6.72 -1.46
N VAL A 80 8.08 7.71 -1.49
CA VAL A 80 7.62 8.45 -0.31
C VAL A 80 6.10 8.25 -0.19
N PRO A 81 5.60 7.67 0.91
CA PRO A 81 6.33 7.11 2.07
C PRO A 81 7.07 5.80 1.74
N SER A 82 8.18 5.55 2.43
CA SER A 82 9.01 4.34 2.28
C SER A 82 8.37 3.14 2.99
N SER A 83 7.20 2.74 2.52
CA SER A 83 6.38 1.66 3.08
C SER A 83 5.99 0.66 2.00
N TYR A 84 5.99 -0.62 2.35
CA TYR A 84 5.48 -1.68 1.47
C TYR A 84 3.98 -1.57 1.28
N LEU A 85 3.49 -2.06 0.14
CA LEU A 85 2.08 -2.29 -0.12
C LEU A 85 1.86 -3.70 -0.66
N ILE A 86 0.69 -4.27 -0.40
CA ILE A 86 0.28 -5.56 -0.95
C ILE A 86 -0.76 -5.30 -2.04
N ASP A 87 -0.45 -5.79 -3.24
CA ASP A 87 -1.40 -5.87 -4.33
C ASP A 87 -2.27 -7.11 -4.16
N MET A 88 -3.54 -6.90 -3.77
CA MET A 88 -4.48 -7.98 -3.55
C MET A 88 -5.03 -8.61 -4.84
N GLU A 89 -4.86 -7.97 -5.99
CA GLU A 89 -5.25 -8.56 -7.28
C GLU A 89 -4.24 -9.64 -7.70
N ALA A 90 -2.95 -9.40 -7.41
CA ALA A 90 -1.88 -10.38 -7.61
C ALA A 90 -1.71 -11.37 -6.45
N CYS A 91 -2.08 -10.97 -5.22
CA CYS A 91 -1.88 -11.80 -4.03
C CYS A 91 -2.75 -13.06 -4.08
N LEU A 92 -2.21 -14.19 -3.62
CA LEU A 92 -2.96 -15.44 -3.48
C LEU A 92 -4.08 -15.34 -2.41
N GLY A 93 -4.05 -14.30 -1.57
CA GLY A 93 -5.05 -14.07 -0.52
C GLY A 93 -4.85 -14.92 0.74
N ASN A 94 -5.66 -14.65 1.76
CA ASN A 94 -5.54 -15.29 3.09
C ASN A 94 -6.85 -15.98 3.55
N PHE A 95 -7.89 -16.03 2.71
CA PHE A 95 -9.16 -16.70 3.00
C PHE A 95 -9.59 -17.58 1.82
N PRO A 96 -9.90 -18.88 1.99
CA PRO A 96 -9.95 -19.64 3.25
C PRO A 96 -8.61 -20.22 3.74
N ILE A 97 -7.59 -20.40 2.88
CA ILE A 97 -6.14 -20.53 3.18
C ILE A 97 -5.45 -20.52 1.82
N ALA A 98 -4.59 -19.53 1.55
CA ALA A 98 -3.80 -19.51 0.31
C ALA A 98 -2.34 -19.08 0.55
N CYS A 99 -2.08 -17.97 1.24
CA CYS A 99 -0.71 -17.59 1.63
C CYS A 99 -0.65 -16.58 2.78
N GLY A 100 0.15 -16.86 3.83
CA GLY A 100 0.38 -15.98 4.99
C GLY A 100 1.86 -15.65 5.28
N LYS A 101 2.79 -16.10 4.42
CA LYS A 101 4.24 -16.06 4.69
C LYS A 101 4.80 -14.67 5.03
N CYS A 102 4.27 -13.63 4.40
CA CYS A 102 4.70 -12.25 4.68
C CYS A 102 4.32 -11.80 6.09
N MET A 103 3.19 -12.28 6.63
CA MET A 103 2.74 -12.00 7.98
C MET A 103 3.59 -12.74 9.02
N ASP A 104 4.02 -13.98 8.72
CA ASP A 104 4.85 -14.77 9.64
C ASP A 104 6.20 -14.09 9.93
N VAL A 105 6.76 -13.39 8.93
CA VAL A 105 8.05 -12.69 9.06
C VAL A 105 7.89 -11.25 9.55
N ALA A 106 6.76 -10.60 9.26
CA ALA A 106 6.50 -9.21 9.65
C ALA A 106 5.16 -9.02 10.39
N PRO A 107 4.95 -9.72 11.54
CA PRO A 107 3.64 -9.76 12.21
C PRO A 107 3.21 -8.42 12.80
N SER A 108 4.16 -7.56 13.18
CA SER A 108 3.88 -6.22 13.72
C SER A 108 3.49 -5.19 12.65
N ARG A 109 3.71 -5.50 11.37
CA ARG A 109 3.54 -4.56 10.24
C ARG A 109 2.37 -4.92 9.32
N ILE A 110 1.98 -6.20 9.28
CA ILE A 110 0.92 -6.75 8.42
C ILE A 110 -0.15 -7.37 9.31
N HIS A 111 -1.27 -6.66 9.50
CA HIS A 111 -2.33 -7.10 10.42
C HIS A 111 -3.43 -7.91 9.70
N PRO A 112 -3.95 -9.01 10.29
CA PRO A 112 -5.00 -9.84 9.67
C PRO A 112 -6.31 -9.09 9.38
N ARG A 113 -6.64 -8.06 10.19
CA ARG A 113 -7.78 -7.15 9.92
C ARG A 113 -7.63 -6.34 8.62
N LEU A 114 -6.41 -6.02 8.21
CA LEU A 114 -6.20 -5.32 6.96
C LEU A 114 -6.50 -6.25 5.78
N LEU A 115 -6.13 -7.52 5.88
CA LEU A 115 -6.32 -8.55 4.83
C LEU A 115 -7.78 -9.00 4.66
N SER A 116 -8.64 -8.84 5.66
CA SER A 116 -10.07 -9.20 5.57
C SER A 116 -10.94 -8.14 4.87
N GLY A 117 -10.36 -7.02 4.41
CA GLY A 117 -11.11 -5.93 3.78
C GLY A 117 -12.08 -5.20 4.73
N LEU A 118 -12.13 -5.59 6.00
CA LEU A 118 -12.79 -4.85 7.08
C LEU A 118 -11.90 -3.67 7.44
N ALA A 119 -12.00 -2.62 6.63
CA ALA A 119 -11.33 -1.36 6.84
C ALA A 119 -11.55 -0.88 8.28
N ILE A 120 -10.45 -0.47 8.92
CA ILE A 120 -10.50 0.38 10.11
C ILE A 120 -11.19 1.67 9.64
N SER A 121 -12.44 1.83 10.06
CA SER A 121 -13.22 3.07 10.00
C SER A 121 -12.53 4.20 10.75
#